data_AF-A0A089WX94-F1
#
_entry.id   AF-A0A089WX94-F1
#
_cell.length_a   1.000
_cell.length_b   1.000
_cell.length_c   1.000
_cell.angle_alpha   90.00
_cell.angle_beta   90.00
_cell.angle_gamma   90.00
#
_symmetry.space_group_name_H-M   'P 1'
#
loop_
_entity.id
_entity.type
_entity.pdbx_description
1 polymer ?
#
loop_
_entity_poly.entity_id
_entity_poly.type
_entity_poly.pdbx_seq_one_letter_code
_entity_poly.pdbx_strand_id
1 'polypeptide(L)'
;MLLQGRDNRQQALRGWLREQKAAYLHLTDPVAAQQALAGAMADNTFVLQSVHGAAPVRLRAAAVQSRAAAAFLAERGGGISLRLGVQALFEEVVWGDDERSDDAESAWKSLGEHLGFASSRPEKLYGTGPDNLWALSAGQQAVTELKTGCTTATITKKDMDQLGGSVRWLNDHDAEVEALAVMLHPSRVADAKATAVPGMRVVTPASFAKLKEAVASYAAALAAAPDRWADEQVVREQLAHHKLTDDRFFATYAEPVSPSL
;
A
#
# COMPACT_ATOMS: atom_id res chain seq x y z
N MET A 1 7.46 17.68 -17.25
CA MET A 1 8.39 16.69 -16.64
C MET A 1 9.38 17.30 -15.65
N LEU A 2 10.12 18.37 -15.98
CA LEU A 2 11.09 19.01 -15.05
C LEU A 2 10.47 19.78 -13.87
N LEU A 3 9.18 20.14 -13.94
CA LEU A 3 8.53 21.00 -12.93
C LEU A 3 8.04 20.23 -11.70
N GLN A 4 7.35 19.09 -11.86
CA GLN A 4 6.86 18.29 -10.71
C GLN A 4 7.98 17.54 -9.96
N GLY A 5 9.01 17.07 -10.66
CA GLY A 5 10.20 16.51 -9.99
C GLY A 5 11.05 17.56 -9.25
N ARG A 6 10.93 18.84 -9.63
CA ARG A 6 11.45 19.98 -8.85
C ARG A 6 10.54 20.27 -7.66
N ASP A 7 9.22 20.24 -7.84
CA ASP A 7 8.24 20.55 -6.80
C ASP A 7 8.29 19.55 -5.64
N ASN A 8 8.32 18.24 -5.95
CA ASN A 8 8.49 17.20 -4.92
C ASN A 8 9.83 17.30 -4.19
N ARG A 9 10.93 17.62 -4.89
CA ARG A 9 12.24 17.85 -4.22
C ARG A 9 12.23 19.10 -3.37
N GLN A 10 11.55 20.16 -3.81
CA GLN A 10 11.41 21.41 -3.06
C GLN A 10 10.52 21.21 -1.83
N GLN A 11 9.46 20.43 -1.92
CA GLN A 11 8.60 20.06 -0.82
C GLN A 11 9.34 19.16 0.19
N ALA A 12 10.05 18.12 -0.26
CA ALA A 12 10.87 17.28 0.61
C ALA A 12 11.98 18.08 1.32
N LEU A 13 12.66 18.98 0.60
CA LEU A 13 13.65 19.90 1.14
C LEU A 13 13.04 20.86 2.17
N ARG A 14 11.84 21.39 1.90
CA ARG A 14 11.11 22.25 2.83
C ARG A 14 10.78 21.51 4.12
N GLY A 15 10.36 20.24 4.03
CA GLY A 15 10.16 19.39 5.20
C GLY A 15 11.45 19.19 5.99
N TRP A 16 12.55 18.84 5.34
CA TRP A 16 13.85 18.67 6.01
C TRP A 16 14.34 19.96 6.71
N LEU A 17 14.21 21.13 6.05
CA LEU A 17 14.56 22.41 6.66
C LEU A 17 13.67 22.75 7.88
N ARG A 18 12.39 22.38 7.84
CA ARG A 18 11.48 22.55 8.98
C ARG A 18 11.84 21.63 10.14
N GLU A 19 12.29 20.41 9.88
CA GLU A 19 12.85 19.51 10.90
C GLU A 19 14.10 20.11 11.55
N GLN A 20 15.04 20.64 10.76
CA GLN A 20 16.23 21.31 11.31
C GLN A 20 15.83 22.51 12.18
N LYS A 21 14.85 23.32 11.74
CA LYS A 21 14.28 24.40 12.54
C LYS A 21 13.68 23.88 13.86
N ALA A 22 12.96 22.76 13.83
CA ALA A 22 12.38 22.15 15.02
C ALA A 22 13.46 21.75 16.04
N ALA A 23 14.58 21.19 15.59
CA ALA A 23 15.70 20.83 16.46
C ALA A 23 16.27 22.05 17.22
N TYR A 24 16.45 23.19 16.54
CA TYR A 24 16.90 24.42 17.20
C TYR A 24 15.83 25.03 18.11
N LEU A 25 14.56 25.02 17.70
CA LEU A 25 13.46 25.51 18.53
C LEU A 25 13.34 24.71 19.82
N HIS A 26 13.59 23.41 19.80
CA HIS A 26 13.43 22.54 20.96
C HIS A 26 14.27 22.98 22.17
N LEU A 27 15.40 23.64 21.92
CA LEU A 27 16.28 24.18 22.96
C LEU A 27 15.66 25.33 23.77
N THR A 28 14.65 26.01 23.22
CA THR A 28 14.09 27.25 23.78
C THR A 28 12.57 27.21 23.95
N ASP A 29 11.88 26.52 23.05
CA ASP A 29 10.43 26.33 23.05
C ASP A 29 10.10 24.92 22.49
N PRO A 30 9.99 23.92 23.38
CA PRO A 30 9.63 22.56 22.99
C PRO A 30 8.27 22.47 22.29
N VAL A 31 7.31 23.35 22.60
CA VAL A 31 5.96 23.32 21.99
C VAL A 31 6.02 23.83 20.56
N ALA A 32 6.69 24.96 20.32
CA ALA A 32 6.91 25.47 18.96
C ALA A 32 7.76 24.50 18.11
N ALA A 33 8.69 23.77 18.73
CA ALA A 33 9.44 22.71 18.07
C ALA A 33 8.53 21.58 17.57
N GLN A 34 7.59 21.11 18.42
CA GLN A 34 6.62 20.09 18.02
C GLN A 34 5.71 20.58 16.88
N GLN A 35 5.25 21.84 16.92
CA GLN A 35 4.46 22.43 15.83
C GLN A 35 5.24 22.54 14.52
N ALA A 36 6.51 22.95 14.59
CA ALA A 36 7.39 23.01 13.42
C ALA A 36 7.64 21.62 12.83
N LEU A 37 7.79 20.60 13.67
CA LEU A 37 7.99 19.21 13.27
C LEU A 37 6.72 18.61 12.64
N ALA A 38 5.53 18.91 13.17
CA ALA A 38 4.26 18.54 12.53
C ALA A 38 4.13 19.17 11.12
N GLY A 39 4.55 20.42 10.96
CA GLY A 39 4.61 21.09 9.66
C GLY A 39 5.70 20.51 8.73
N ALA A 40 6.78 19.96 9.27
CA ALA A 40 7.79 19.23 8.52
C ALA A 40 7.23 17.91 7.97
N MET A 41 6.51 17.16 8.80
CA MET A 41 5.88 15.89 8.42
C MET A 41 4.87 16.04 7.28
N ALA A 42 4.10 17.15 7.26
CA ALA A 42 3.18 17.46 6.17
C ALA A 42 3.88 17.70 4.82
N ASP A 43 5.15 18.12 4.85
CA ASP A 43 5.97 18.40 3.66
C ASP A 43 6.89 17.23 3.30
N ASN A 44 7.30 16.43 4.28
CA ASN A 44 8.19 15.30 4.10
C ASN A 44 7.93 14.27 5.20
N THR A 45 7.32 13.15 4.83
CA THR A 45 6.99 12.06 5.76
C THR A 45 8.22 11.27 6.25
N PHE A 46 9.41 11.55 5.72
CA PHE A 46 10.67 10.91 6.15
C PHE A 46 11.46 11.72 7.20
N VAL A 47 10.90 12.81 7.72
CA VAL A 47 11.50 13.56 8.85
C VAL A 47 11.13 12.92 10.20
N LEU A 48 11.85 13.30 11.26
CA LEU A 48 11.57 12.89 12.63
C LEU A 48 10.09 13.10 12.99
N GLN A 49 9.49 12.11 13.64
CA GLN A 49 8.12 12.22 14.12
C GLN A 49 8.02 13.16 15.33
N SER A 50 6.96 13.97 15.33
CA SER A 50 6.56 14.70 16.53
C SER A 50 6.09 13.75 17.62
N VAL A 51 6.24 14.16 18.89
CA VAL A 51 5.84 13.38 20.08
C VAL A 51 4.36 13.00 20.06
N HIS A 52 3.53 13.76 19.35
CA HIS A 52 2.09 13.49 19.25
C HIS A 52 1.70 12.66 18.02
N GLY A 53 2.64 12.35 17.12
CA GLY A 53 2.34 11.77 15.81
C GLY A 53 1.45 12.69 14.96
N ALA A 54 1.45 12.52 13.65
CA ALA A 54 0.38 13.10 12.85
C ALA A 54 -0.86 12.23 13.02
N ALA A 55 -2.03 12.83 13.27
CA ALA A 55 -3.28 12.09 13.23
C ALA A 55 -3.44 11.43 11.85
N PRO A 56 -3.78 10.14 11.75
CA PRO A 56 -3.90 9.46 10.48
C PRO A 56 -4.91 10.15 9.57
N VAL A 57 -4.49 10.48 8.35
CA VAL A 57 -5.39 11.04 7.34
C VAL A 57 -6.28 9.93 6.80
N ARG A 58 -7.60 10.14 6.82
CA ARG A 58 -8.56 9.17 6.26
C ARG A 58 -8.29 8.96 4.77
N LEU A 59 -7.97 7.73 4.40
CA LEU A 59 -7.78 7.32 3.01
C LEU A 59 -9.16 7.20 2.35
N ARG A 60 -9.37 7.88 1.22
CA ARG A 60 -10.64 7.83 0.48
C ARG A 60 -10.43 7.15 -0.86
N ALA A 61 -11.33 6.23 -1.21
CA ALA A 61 -11.31 5.58 -2.50
C ALA A 61 -11.48 6.59 -3.64
N ALA A 62 -10.87 6.30 -4.79
CA ALA A 62 -11.12 7.06 -5.99
C ALA A 62 -12.59 6.94 -6.40
N ALA A 63 -13.19 8.04 -6.90
CA ALA A 63 -14.56 8.00 -7.40
C ALA A 63 -14.72 7.03 -8.59
N VAL A 64 -13.67 6.90 -9.42
CA VAL A 64 -13.61 5.96 -10.54
C VAL A 64 -12.20 5.36 -10.59
N GLN A 65 -12.06 4.07 -10.26
CA GLN A 65 -10.78 3.36 -10.21
C GLN A 65 -10.00 3.48 -11.53
N SER A 66 -10.65 3.22 -12.67
CA SER A 66 -9.99 3.25 -13.98
C SER A 66 -9.45 4.64 -14.35
N ARG A 67 -10.15 5.70 -13.94
CA ARG A 67 -9.68 7.08 -14.14
C ARG A 67 -8.45 7.37 -13.30
N ALA A 68 -8.46 6.96 -12.03
CA ALA A 68 -7.32 7.13 -11.14
C ALA A 68 -6.10 6.35 -11.65
N ALA A 69 -6.30 5.11 -12.10
CA ALA A 69 -5.26 4.31 -12.74
C ALA A 69 -4.73 5.02 -14.01
N ALA A 70 -5.59 5.41 -14.94
CA ALA A 70 -5.18 6.06 -16.18
C ALA A 70 -4.37 7.35 -15.93
N ALA A 71 -4.81 8.18 -14.98
CA ALA A 71 -4.11 9.39 -14.58
C ALA A 71 -2.71 9.07 -14.00
N PHE A 72 -2.65 8.12 -13.06
CA PHE A 72 -1.38 7.70 -12.44
C PHE A 72 -0.40 7.11 -13.46
N LEU A 73 -0.89 6.31 -14.40
CA LEU A 73 -0.08 5.70 -15.45
C LEU A 73 0.42 6.74 -16.46
N ALA A 74 -0.42 7.72 -16.83
CA ALA A 74 -0.04 8.80 -17.74
C ALA A 74 1.12 9.65 -17.21
N GLU A 75 1.19 9.87 -15.90
CA GLU A 75 2.28 10.63 -15.26
C GLU A 75 3.64 9.92 -15.31
N ARG A 76 3.64 8.58 -15.39
CA ARG A 76 4.85 7.74 -15.28
C ARG A 76 5.49 7.38 -16.62
N GLY A 77 4.95 7.88 -17.73
CA GLY A 77 5.57 7.81 -19.05
C GLY A 77 4.96 6.78 -19.99
N GLY A 78 5.77 6.23 -20.89
CA GLY A 78 5.30 5.41 -22.02
C GLY A 78 5.13 3.92 -21.70
N GLY A 79 4.50 3.18 -22.63
CA GLY A 79 4.22 1.74 -22.46
C GLY A 79 5.43 0.84 -22.16
N ILE A 80 6.66 1.21 -22.57
CA ILE A 80 7.88 0.49 -22.16
C ILE A 80 8.15 0.68 -20.67
N SER A 81 8.11 1.92 -20.18
CA SER A 81 8.27 2.26 -18.77
C SER A 81 7.22 1.60 -17.90
N LEU A 82 5.98 1.50 -18.38
CA LEU A 82 4.91 0.76 -17.70
C LEU A 82 5.26 -0.71 -17.51
N ARG A 83 5.67 -1.41 -18.57
CA ARG A 83 6.01 -2.84 -18.48
C ARG A 83 7.21 -3.09 -17.56
N LEU A 84 8.25 -2.28 -17.68
CA LEU A 84 9.44 -2.38 -16.82
C LEU A 84 9.11 -2.05 -15.36
N GLY A 85 8.30 -1.01 -15.13
CA GLY A 85 7.84 -0.63 -13.80
C GLY A 85 7.06 -1.76 -13.12
N VAL A 86 6.12 -2.37 -13.84
CA VAL A 86 5.37 -3.53 -13.33
C VAL A 86 6.28 -4.71 -13.02
N GLN A 87 7.24 -5.04 -13.89
CA GLN A 87 8.20 -6.12 -13.60
C GLN A 87 8.99 -5.84 -12.32
N ALA A 88 9.53 -4.62 -12.18
CA ALA A 88 10.28 -4.21 -11.01
C ALA A 88 9.45 -4.33 -9.72
N LEU A 89 8.17 -3.92 -9.71
CA LEU A 89 7.29 -4.07 -8.53
C LEU A 89 7.24 -5.50 -8.00
N PHE A 90 7.14 -6.48 -8.89
CA PHE A 90 7.06 -7.89 -8.48
C PHE A 90 8.43 -8.48 -8.11
N GLU A 91 9.54 -7.84 -8.52
CA GLU A 91 10.90 -8.25 -8.17
C GLU A 91 11.32 -7.74 -6.78
N GLU A 92 10.70 -6.65 -6.30
CA GLU A 92 10.89 -6.16 -4.93
C GLU A 92 10.29 -7.08 -3.86
N VAL A 93 9.33 -7.94 -4.22
CA VAL A 93 8.74 -8.91 -3.30
C VAL A 93 9.53 -10.21 -3.32
N VAL A 94 10.50 -10.32 -2.42
CA VAL A 94 11.33 -11.51 -2.23
C VAL A 94 10.82 -12.31 -1.03
N TRP A 95 10.37 -13.54 -1.28
CA TRP A 95 9.85 -14.42 -0.22
C TRP A 95 10.99 -15.05 0.59
N GLY A 96 10.86 -15.03 1.92
CA GLY A 96 11.83 -15.59 2.86
C GLY A 96 13.05 -14.70 3.13
N ASP A 97 13.05 -13.46 2.64
CA ASP A 97 14.10 -12.47 2.88
C ASP A 97 13.52 -11.29 3.69
N ASP A 98 13.81 -11.29 5.00
CA ASP A 98 13.28 -10.28 5.93
C ASP A 98 13.86 -8.88 5.67
N GLU A 99 15.08 -8.79 5.13
CA GLU A 99 15.73 -7.51 4.80
C GLU A 99 14.99 -6.77 3.66
N ARG A 100 14.19 -7.50 2.87
CA ARG A 100 13.41 -6.96 1.75
C ARG A 100 11.95 -6.64 2.12
N SER A 101 11.58 -6.72 3.39
CA SER A 101 10.19 -6.44 3.83
C SER A 101 9.75 -5.00 3.51
N ASP A 102 10.60 -3.99 3.75
CA ASP A 102 10.27 -2.58 3.44
C ASP A 102 10.08 -2.33 1.94
N ASP A 103 10.87 -3.01 1.10
CA ASP A 103 10.75 -2.97 -0.35
C ASP A 103 9.45 -3.62 -0.81
N ALA A 104 9.09 -4.78 -0.25
CA ALA A 104 7.85 -5.48 -0.54
C ALA A 104 6.61 -4.63 -0.20
N GLU A 105 6.60 -3.97 0.96
CA GLU A 105 5.52 -3.04 1.36
C GLU A 105 5.44 -1.81 0.46
N SER A 106 6.58 -1.27 0.05
CA SER A 106 6.65 -0.17 -0.92
C SER A 106 6.09 -0.58 -2.29
N ALA A 107 6.46 -1.77 -2.75
CA ALA A 107 6.00 -2.32 -4.01
C ALA A 107 4.49 -2.63 -3.98
N TRP A 108 3.99 -3.18 -2.87
CA TRP A 108 2.55 -3.41 -2.68
C TRP A 108 1.77 -2.09 -2.66
N LYS A 109 2.27 -1.06 -1.96
CA LYS A 109 1.66 0.29 -2.04
C LYS A 109 1.54 0.75 -3.49
N SER A 110 2.66 0.69 -4.21
CA SER A 110 2.77 1.17 -5.59
C SER A 110 1.90 0.35 -6.56
N LEU A 111 1.77 -0.96 -6.34
CA LEU A 111 0.83 -1.80 -7.08
C LEU A 111 -0.61 -1.27 -6.93
N GLY A 112 -1.04 -0.94 -5.70
CA GLY A 112 -2.35 -0.35 -5.47
C GLY A 112 -2.59 0.90 -6.32
N GLU A 113 -1.60 1.79 -6.41
CA GLU A 113 -1.69 3.02 -7.20
C GLU A 113 -1.71 2.76 -8.71
N HIS A 114 -0.93 1.78 -9.21
CA HIS A 114 -0.97 1.35 -10.62
C HIS A 114 -2.35 0.83 -11.03
N LEU A 115 -3.08 0.25 -10.07
CA LEU A 115 -4.44 -0.26 -10.25
C LEU A 115 -5.51 0.78 -9.94
N GLY A 116 -5.14 2.02 -9.59
CA GLY A 116 -6.07 3.12 -9.33
C GLY A 116 -6.71 3.13 -7.94
N PHE A 117 -6.19 2.34 -7.00
CA PHE A 117 -6.57 2.43 -5.59
C PHE A 117 -5.84 3.59 -4.91
N ALA A 118 -6.53 4.30 -4.02
CA ALA A 118 -5.82 5.13 -3.06
C ALA A 118 -5.09 4.20 -2.09
N SER A 119 -3.78 4.40 -1.94
CA SER A 119 -2.89 3.43 -1.29
C SER A 119 -1.89 4.13 -0.39
N SER A 120 -1.70 3.62 0.83
CA SER A 120 -0.80 4.19 1.84
C SER A 120 -0.07 3.10 2.65
N ARG A 121 0.92 3.53 3.43
CA ARG A 121 1.68 2.67 4.38
C ARG A 121 1.59 3.27 5.79
N PRO A 122 0.47 3.09 6.52
CA PRO A 122 0.26 3.72 7.83
C PRO A 122 1.38 3.50 8.83
N GLU A 123 1.89 2.27 8.98
CA GLU A 123 3.00 1.98 9.90
C GLU A 123 4.24 2.85 9.57
N LYS A 124 4.60 2.95 8.29
CA LYS A 124 5.72 3.80 7.83
C LYS A 124 5.48 5.29 8.04
N LEU A 125 4.24 5.75 7.90
CA LEU A 125 3.87 7.18 7.98
C LEU A 125 3.67 7.66 9.43
N TYR A 126 3.06 6.82 10.26
CA TYR A 126 2.53 7.20 11.56
C TYR A 126 3.13 6.37 12.72
N GLY A 127 3.94 5.35 12.43
CA GLY A 127 4.48 4.43 13.45
C GLY A 127 3.41 3.53 14.08
N THR A 128 2.24 3.44 13.44
CA THR A 128 1.12 2.60 13.86
C THR A 128 0.18 2.34 12.68
N GLY A 129 -0.51 1.21 12.72
CA GLY A 129 -1.50 0.79 11.73
C GLY A 129 -0.97 -0.35 10.87
N PRO A 130 -1.62 -0.67 9.74
CA PRO A 130 -1.14 -1.71 8.85
C PRO A 130 0.13 -1.31 8.10
N ASP A 131 0.87 -2.32 7.64
CA ASP A 131 1.96 -2.16 6.68
C ASP A 131 1.46 -1.47 5.39
N ASN A 132 0.28 -1.89 4.90
CA ASN A 132 -0.40 -1.29 3.76
C ASN A 132 -1.91 -1.15 3.94
N LEU A 133 -2.46 -0.04 3.44
CA LEU A 133 -3.89 0.25 3.43
C LEU A 133 -4.33 0.70 2.04
N TRP A 134 -5.28 -0.01 1.43
CA TRP A 134 -5.88 0.37 0.15
C TRP A 134 -7.37 0.71 0.32
N ALA A 135 -7.81 1.83 -0.22
CA ALA A 135 -9.24 2.12 -0.33
C ALA A 135 -9.82 1.54 -1.61
N LEU A 136 -10.59 0.45 -1.43
CA LEU A 136 -11.20 -0.30 -2.52
C LEU A 136 -12.46 0.40 -3.02
N SER A 137 -13.32 0.80 -2.10
CA SER A 137 -14.56 1.51 -2.37
C SER A 137 -14.86 2.54 -1.27
N ALA A 138 -15.97 3.27 -1.39
CA ALA A 138 -16.38 4.22 -0.36
C ALA A 138 -16.66 3.57 1.01
N GLY A 139 -16.99 2.28 1.03
CA GLY A 139 -17.37 1.55 2.24
C GLY A 139 -16.43 0.41 2.63
N GLN A 140 -15.33 0.18 1.91
CA GLN A 140 -14.40 -0.92 2.21
C GLN A 140 -12.94 -0.55 1.94
N GLN A 141 -12.06 -0.93 2.88
CA GLN A 141 -10.61 -0.78 2.77
C GLN A 141 -9.91 -2.11 3.05
N ALA A 142 -8.88 -2.43 2.28
CA ALA A 142 -8.02 -3.57 2.52
C ALA A 142 -6.91 -3.20 3.51
N VAL A 143 -6.97 -3.79 4.70
CA VAL A 143 -5.97 -3.68 5.77
C VAL A 143 -4.98 -4.83 5.59
N THR A 144 -3.75 -4.52 5.19
CA THR A 144 -2.78 -5.53 4.78
C THR A 144 -1.57 -5.56 5.70
N GLU A 145 -1.27 -6.75 6.22
CA GLU A 145 0.03 -7.08 6.84
C GLU A 145 0.88 -7.88 5.84
N LEU A 146 2.14 -7.50 5.66
CA LEU A 146 3.08 -8.17 4.77
C LEU A 146 4.11 -8.96 5.57
N LYS A 147 4.01 -10.29 5.50
CA LYS A 147 4.92 -11.24 6.14
C LYS A 147 5.72 -12.00 5.08
N THR A 148 6.27 -11.25 4.11
CA THR A 148 7.02 -11.81 2.98
C THR A 148 8.38 -12.36 3.41
N GLY A 149 9.00 -11.80 4.46
CA GLY A 149 10.24 -12.30 5.06
C GLY A 149 10.11 -13.60 5.86
N CYS A 150 8.88 -14.03 6.18
CA CYS A 150 8.67 -15.23 6.97
C CYS A 150 8.92 -16.51 6.16
N THR A 151 9.37 -17.56 6.85
CA THR A 151 9.58 -18.91 6.29
C THR A 151 8.75 -19.97 7.02
N THR A 152 7.82 -19.55 7.87
CA THR A 152 7.00 -20.43 8.70
C THR A 152 5.95 -21.18 7.87
N ALA A 153 5.69 -22.43 8.26
CA ALA A 153 4.67 -23.28 7.62
C ALA A 153 3.23 -22.87 7.99
N THR A 154 3.06 -22.05 9.03
CA THR A 154 1.77 -21.53 9.52
C THR A 154 1.87 -20.04 9.79
N ILE A 155 0.72 -19.36 9.74
CA ILE A 155 0.55 -17.99 10.21
C ILE A 155 0.58 -18.05 11.74
N THR A 156 1.60 -17.45 12.34
CA THR A 156 1.80 -17.54 13.78
C THR A 156 0.73 -16.74 14.54
N LYS A 157 0.55 -17.04 15.83
CA LYS A 157 -0.30 -16.23 16.70
C LYS A 157 0.11 -14.74 16.67
N LYS A 158 1.41 -14.45 16.65
CA LYS A 158 1.92 -13.07 16.61
C LYS A 158 1.45 -12.33 15.35
N ASP A 159 1.59 -12.94 14.18
CA ASP A 159 1.21 -12.32 12.90
C ASP A 159 -0.31 -12.12 12.81
N MET A 160 -1.07 -13.08 13.35
CA MET A 160 -2.52 -12.99 13.42
C MET A 160 -2.99 -11.87 14.36
N ASP A 161 -2.36 -11.75 15.54
CA ASP A 161 -2.65 -10.69 16.51
C ASP A 161 -2.28 -9.30 15.94
N GLN A 162 -1.20 -9.21 15.15
CA GLN A 162 -0.81 -7.99 14.42
C GLN A 162 -1.89 -7.58 13.41
N LEU A 163 -2.34 -8.49 12.53
CA LEU A 163 -3.42 -8.19 11.58
C LEU A 163 -4.70 -7.75 12.29
N GLY A 164 -5.07 -8.44 13.37
CA GLY A 164 -6.22 -8.04 14.19
C GLY A 164 -6.05 -6.64 14.81
N GLY A 165 -4.83 -6.27 15.19
CA GLY A 165 -4.47 -4.93 15.65
C GLY A 165 -4.69 -3.88 14.58
N SER A 166 -4.20 -4.12 13.37
CA SER A 166 -4.33 -3.19 12.24
C SER A 166 -5.78 -3.01 11.79
N VAL A 167 -6.62 -4.05 11.90
CA VAL A 167 -8.07 -3.94 11.68
C VAL A 167 -8.73 -3.03 12.73
N ARG A 168 -8.40 -3.22 14.02
CA ARG A 168 -8.91 -2.34 15.09
C ARG A 168 -8.45 -0.90 14.88
N TRP A 169 -7.20 -0.71 14.47
CA TRP A 169 -6.66 0.60 14.13
C TRP A 169 -7.51 1.28 13.05
N LEU A 170 -7.89 0.59 11.97
CA LEU A 170 -8.76 1.19 10.95
C LEU A 170 -10.13 1.55 11.55
N ASN A 171 -10.75 0.64 12.30
CA ASN A 171 -12.07 0.86 12.88
C ASN A 171 -12.10 2.07 13.84
N ASP A 172 -11.01 2.32 14.58
CA ASP A 172 -10.89 3.46 15.48
C ASP A 172 -10.78 4.80 14.71
N HIS A 173 -10.26 4.79 13.49
CA HIS A 173 -10.05 5.98 12.67
C HIS A 173 -11.18 6.24 11.65
N ASP A 174 -11.84 5.18 11.18
CA ASP A 174 -12.93 5.25 10.20
C ASP A 174 -13.96 4.12 10.42
N ALA A 175 -14.74 4.23 11.50
CA ALA A 175 -15.73 3.23 11.91
C ALA A 175 -16.85 2.94 10.90
N GLU A 176 -17.01 3.79 9.88
CA GLU A 176 -18.02 3.64 8.81
C GLU A 176 -17.52 2.76 7.65
N VAL A 177 -16.23 2.40 7.65
CA VAL A 177 -15.59 1.62 6.60
C VAL A 177 -15.37 0.18 7.06
N GLU A 178 -15.75 -0.77 6.21
CA GLU A 178 -15.48 -2.18 6.44
C GLU A 178 -13.99 -2.49 6.18
N ALA A 179 -13.36 -3.15 7.15
CA ALA A 179 -11.99 -3.64 7.04
C ALA A 179 -11.96 -5.02 6.38
N LEU A 180 -11.46 -5.11 5.15
CA LEU A 180 -11.04 -6.38 4.57
C LEU A 180 -9.64 -6.72 5.07
N ALA A 181 -9.54 -7.68 5.99
CA ALA A 181 -8.27 -8.13 6.52
C ALA A 181 -7.50 -8.98 5.48
N VAL A 182 -6.28 -8.59 5.17
CA VAL A 182 -5.42 -9.24 4.17
C VAL A 182 -4.05 -9.52 4.76
N MET A 183 -3.49 -10.69 4.44
CA MET A 183 -2.10 -11.01 4.77
C MET A 183 -1.35 -11.51 3.53
N LEU A 184 -0.15 -10.99 3.27
CA LEU A 184 0.80 -11.63 2.38
C LEU A 184 1.67 -12.55 3.23
N HIS A 185 1.57 -13.86 3.06
CA HIS A 185 2.28 -14.84 3.91
C HIS A 185 2.60 -16.11 3.11
N PRO A 186 3.75 -16.77 3.35
CA PRO A 186 4.14 -18.01 2.64
C PRO A 186 3.12 -19.15 2.80
N SER A 187 2.35 -19.14 3.89
CA SER A 187 1.30 -20.09 4.21
C SER A 187 -0.05 -19.42 4.45
N ARG A 188 -1.13 -20.12 4.12
CA ARG A 188 -2.51 -19.73 4.49
C ARG A 188 -3.07 -20.53 5.68
N VAL A 189 -2.26 -21.39 6.30
CA VAL A 189 -2.67 -22.23 7.43
C VAL A 189 -2.45 -21.45 8.72
N ALA A 190 -3.49 -21.22 9.51
CA ALA A 190 -3.37 -20.63 10.84
C ALA A 190 -2.72 -21.62 11.81
N ASP A 191 -1.82 -21.15 12.66
CA ASP A 191 -1.32 -21.92 13.79
C ASP A 191 -2.48 -22.32 14.74
N ALA A 192 -2.36 -23.48 15.39
CA ALA A 192 -3.39 -23.98 16.31
C ALA A 192 -3.70 -23.04 17.49
N LYS A 193 -2.76 -22.15 17.84
CA LYS A 193 -2.92 -21.13 18.90
C LYS A 193 -3.32 -19.76 18.35
N ALA A 194 -3.39 -19.59 17.04
CA ALA A 194 -3.80 -18.35 16.40
C ALA A 194 -5.32 -18.29 16.24
N THR A 195 -5.90 -17.10 16.45
CA THR A 195 -7.33 -16.87 16.21
C THR A 195 -7.50 -16.10 14.92
N ALA A 196 -8.01 -16.75 13.88
CA ALA A 196 -8.18 -16.12 12.57
C ALA A 196 -9.06 -14.86 12.64
N VAL A 197 -8.64 -13.81 11.93
CA VAL A 197 -9.49 -12.63 11.73
C VAL A 197 -10.65 -13.01 10.80
N PRO A 198 -11.92 -12.77 11.18
CA PRO A 198 -13.07 -13.16 10.36
C PRO A 198 -12.98 -12.62 8.93
N GLY A 199 -13.24 -13.48 7.94
CA GLY A 199 -13.23 -13.10 6.53
C GLY A 199 -11.85 -12.80 5.94
N MET A 200 -10.76 -12.97 6.71
CA MET A 200 -9.43 -12.62 6.23
C MET A 200 -9.03 -13.41 4.99
N ARG A 201 -8.23 -12.76 4.14
CA ARG A 201 -7.69 -13.32 2.90
C ARG A 201 -6.18 -13.38 2.96
N VAL A 202 -5.60 -14.42 2.37
CA VAL A 202 -4.17 -14.65 2.33
C VAL A 202 -3.70 -14.68 0.89
N VAL A 203 -2.76 -13.81 0.55
CA VAL A 203 -2.01 -13.86 -0.71
C VAL A 203 -0.78 -14.72 -0.46
N THR A 204 -0.82 -15.96 -0.96
CA THR A 204 0.32 -16.90 -0.87
C THR A 204 1.27 -16.68 -2.04
N PRO A 205 2.49 -17.26 -2.04
CA PRO A 205 3.39 -17.20 -3.20
C PRO A 205 2.74 -17.68 -4.50
N ALA A 206 1.87 -18.70 -4.42
CA ALA A 206 1.14 -19.21 -5.58
C ALA A 206 0.07 -18.22 -6.07
N SER A 207 -0.68 -17.59 -5.17
CA SER A 207 -1.67 -16.57 -5.53
C SER A 207 -0.99 -15.29 -6.04
N PHE A 208 0.15 -14.92 -5.47
CA PHE A 208 0.99 -13.81 -5.89
C PHE A 208 1.58 -14.01 -7.30
N ALA A 209 2.00 -15.24 -7.65
CA ALA A 209 2.43 -15.55 -9.01
C ALA A 209 1.31 -15.36 -10.05
N LYS A 210 0.07 -15.79 -9.73
CA LYS A 210 -1.10 -15.54 -10.58
C LYS A 210 -1.39 -14.05 -10.74
N LEU A 211 -1.25 -13.29 -9.65
CA LEU A 211 -1.39 -11.84 -9.67
C LEU A 211 -0.32 -11.19 -10.57
N LYS A 212 0.94 -11.63 -10.45
CA LYS A 212 2.04 -11.17 -11.30
C LYS A 212 1.73 -11.34 -12.78
N GLU A 213 1.26 -12.53 -13.18
CA GLU A 213 0.89 -12.81 -14.57
C GLU A 213 -0.26 -11.92 -15.06
N ALA A 214 -1.28 -11.73 -14.23
CA ALA A 214 -2.41 -10.88 -14.57
C ALA A 214 -2.02 -9.40 -14.74
N VAL A 215 -1.24 -8.86 -13.81
CA VAL A 215 -0.80 -7.45 -13.86
C VAL A 215 0.21 -7.23 -15.00
N ALA A 216 1.09 -8.20 -15.27
CA ALA A 216 1.98 -8.14 -16.43
C ALA A 216 1.21 -8.17 -17.76
N SER A 217 0.14 -8.97 -17.85
CA SER A 217 -0.71 -9.04 -19.04
C SER A 217 -1.52 -7.76 -19.22
N TYR A 218 -2.08 -7.22 -18.14
CA TYR A 218 -2.71 -5.90 -18.09
C TYR A 218 -1.77 -4.81 -18.62
N ALA A 219 -0.54 -4.75 -18.11
CA ALA A 219 0.47 -3.80 -18.53
C ALA A 219 0.84 -3.96 -20.01
N ALA A 220 0.97 -5.20 -20.50
CA ALA A 220 1.25 -5.48 -21.91
C ALA A 220 0.11 -5.03 -22.83
N ALA A 221 -1.14 -5.26 -22.45
CA ALA A 221 -2.32 -4.85 -23.21
C ALA A 221 -2.48 -3.33 -23.28
N LEU A 222 -2.16 -2.63 -22.19
CA LEU A 222 -2.11 -1.16 -22.16
C LEU A 222 -0.93 -0.61 -22.97
N ALA A 223 0.21 -1.31 -23.01
CA ALA A 223 1.38 -0.89 -23.76
C ALA A 223 1.34 -1.25 -25.26
N ALA A 224 0.26 -1.91 -25.73
CA ALA A 224 0.17 -2.43 -27.09
C ALA A 224 0.10 -1.34 -28.18
N ALA A 225 -0.34 -0.14 -27.83
CA ALA A 225 -0.31 1.03 -28.70
C ALA A 225 -0.11 2.32 -27.86
N PRO A 226 0.33 3.43 -28.47
CA PRO A 226 0.50 4.71 -27.77
C PRO A 226 -0.77 5.14 -27.04
N ASP A 227 -0.57 5.78 -25.88
CA ASP A 227 -1.57 6.47 -25.05
C ASP A 227 -2.73 5.61 -24.51
N ARG A 228 -2.79 4.31 -24.82
CA ARG A 228 -3.81 3.37 -24.30
C ARG A 228 -3.81 3.28 -22.77
N TRP A 229 -2.66 3.45 -22.12
CA TRP A 229 -2.55 3.46 -20.65
C TRP A 229 -3.11 4.73 -20.01
N ALA A 230 -3.32 5.80 -20.80
CA ALA A 230 -3.91 7.06 -20.36
C ALA A 230 -5.42 7.17 -20.72
N ASP A 231 -5.95 6.21 -21.48
CA ASP A 231 -7.36 6.16 -21.85
C ASP A 231 -8.17 5.43 -20.76
N GLU A 232 -9.04 6.16 -20.08
CA GLU A 232 -9.91 5.64 -19.01
C GLU A 232 -10.74 4.43 -19.45
N GLN A 233 -11.28 4.44 -20.67
CA GLN A 233 -12.14 3.38 -21.18
C GLN A 233 -11.34 2.10 -21.38
N VAL A 234 -10.17 2.21 -22.01
CA VAL A 234 -9.27 1.07 -22.25
C VAL A 234 -8.76 0.51 -20.92
N VAL A 235 -8.35 1.37 -19.99
CA VAL A 235 -7.92 0.96 -18.65
C VAL A 235 -9.04 0.23 -17.91
N ARG A 236 -10.28 0.72 -17.96
CA ARG A 236 -11.44 0.07 -17.35
C ARG A 236 -11.67 -1.34 -17.90
N GLU A 237 -11.62 -1.49 -19.23
CA GLU A 237 -11.80 -2.78 -19.89
C GLU A 237 -10.70 -3.77 -19.49
N GLN A 238 -9.44 -3.32 -19.42
CA GLN A 238 -8.32 -4.18 -19.04
C GLN A 238 -8.34 -4.54 -17.55
N LEU A 239 -8.70 -3.62 -16.65
CA LEU A 239 -8.90 -3.92 -15.23
C LEU A 239 -9.98 -5.01 -15.05
N ALA A 240 -11.11 -4.87 -15.73
CA ALA A 240 -12.19 -5.85 -15.66
C ALA A 240 -11.78 -7.20 -16.26
N HIS A 241 -11.14 -7.21 -17.44
CA HIS A 241 -10.67 -8.42 -18.11
C HIS A 241 -9.71 -9.24 -17.25
N HIS A 242 -8.78 -8.56 -16.57
CA HIS A 242 -7.80 -9.18 -15.68
C HIS A 242 -8.27 -9.31 -14.23
N LYS A 243 -9.54 -9.03 -13.91
CA LYS A 243 -10.10 -9.16 -12.55
C LYS A 243 -9.35 -8.32 -11.49
N LEU A 244 -8.86 -7.16 -11.89
CA LEU A 244 -8.12 -6.21 -11.05
C LEU A 244 -9.02 -5.08 -10.48
N THR A 245 -10.34 -5.21 -10.62
CA THR A 245 -11.30 -4.28 -10.02
C THR A 245 -11.40 -4.45 -8.51
N ASP A 246 -11.86 -3.40 -7.83
CA ASP A 246 -12.09 -3.37 -6.38
C ASP A 246 -12.85 -4.59 -5.84
N ASP A 247 -13.91 -5.02 -6.53
CA ASP A 247 -14.76 -6.14 -6.13
C ASP A 247 -14.16 -7.53 -6.45
N ARG A 248 -13.17 -7.62 -7.36
CA ARG A 248 -12.64 -8.90 -7.88
C ARG A 248 -11.23 -9.22 -7.42
N PHE A 249 -10.42 -8.22 -7.10
CA PHE A 249 -9.00 -8.40 -6.84
C PHE A 249 -8.73 -9.46 -5.77
N PHE A 250 -9.18 -9.22 -4.53
CA PHE A 250 -8.93 -10.15 -3.42
C PHE A 250 -9.77 -11.43 -3.50
N ALA A 251 -10.90 -11.39 -4.21
CA ALA A 251 -11.66 -12.60 -4.51
C ALA A 251 -10.89 -13.56 -5.43
N THR A 252 -10.05 -13.02 -6.32
CA THR A 252 -9.31 -13.77 -7.35
C THR A 252 -7.89 -14.13 -6.94
N TYR A 253 -7.17 -13.19 -6.32
CA TYR A 253 -5.73 -13.26 -6.08
C TYR A 253 -5.36 -13.51 -4.61
N ALA A 254 -6.33 -13.82 -3.78
CA ALA A 254 -6.13 -14.23 -2.40
C ALA A 254 -7.06 -15.40 -2.05
N GLU A 255 -6.71 -16.16 -1.02
CA GLU A 255 -7.40 -17.37 -0.59
C GLU A 255 -7.91 -17.20 0.84
N PRO A 256 -9.00 -17.88 1.25
CA PRO A 256 -9.38 -17.90 2.66
C PRO A 256 -8.29 -18.59 3.50
N VAL A 257 -8.10 -18.08 4.71
CA VAL A 257 -7.28 -18.76 5.72
C VAL A 257 -7.82 -20.16 5.99
N SER A 258 -6.93 -21.12 6.20
CA SER A 258 -7.31 -22.48 6.62
C SER A 258 -6.94 -22.73 8.07
N PRO A 259 -7.79 -23.46 8.81
CA PRO A 259 -7.43 -23.90 10.16
C PRO A 259 -6.27 -24.89 10.08
N SER A 260 -5.45 -24.96 11.13
CA SER A 260 -4.58 -26.11 11.36
C SER A 260 -5.42 -27.38 11.52
N LEU A 261 -4.98 -28.46 10.88
CA LEU A 261 -5.51 -29.81 11.14
C LEU A 261 -5.13 -30.29 12.55
#